data_AF-A0A8B5XXU2-F1
#
_entry.id   AF-A0A8B5XXU2-F1
#
_cell.length_a   1.000
_cell.length_b   1.000
_cell.length_c   1.000
_cell.angle_alpha   90.00
_cell.angle_beta   90.00
_cell.angle_gamma   90.00
#
_symmetry.space_group_name_H-M   'P 1'
#
loop_
_entity.id
_entity.type
_entity.pdbx_description
1 polymer ?
#
loop_
_entity_poly.entity_id
_entity_poly.type
_entity_poly.pdbx_seq_one_letter_code
_entity_poly.pdbx_strand_id
1 'polypeptide(L)' 'MTRNEYKNKIKELGIDLQEFKIVIGRKTNVPFSTGCYFEDGNWILYNVDERQNFSIIEKGNEDRIFKFLYMITMEKIGK' A
#
# COMPACT_ATOMS: atom_id res chain seq x y z
N MET A 1 9.47 5.72 5.98
CA MET A 1 10.12 4.43 6.21
C MET A 1 10.40 3.83 4.86
N THR A 2 11.46 3.05 4.70
CA THR A 2 11.75 2.35 3.45
C THR A 2 10.78 1.18 3.24
N ARG A 3 10.73 0.66 2.00
CA ARG A 3 9.98 -0.58 1.69
C ARG A 3 10.41 -1.75 2.56
N ASN A 4 11.71 -1.85 2.85
CA ASN A 4 12.26 -2.94 3.65
C ASN A 4 11.86 -2.80 5.11
N GLU A 5 11.93 -1.59 5.67
CA GLU A 5 11.43 -1.32 7.02
C GLU A 5 9.93 -1.65 7.14
N TYR A 6 9.13 -1.26 6.14
CA TYR A 6 7.71 -1.60 6.12
C TYR A 6 7.50 -3.12 6.14
N LYS A 7 8.13 -3.84 5.22
CA LYS A 7 8.02 -5.31 5.14
C LYS A 7 8.45 -6.00 6.43
N ASN A 8 9.52 -5.53 7.06
CA ASN A 8 10.00 -6.07 8.33
C ASN A 8 8.96 -5.85 9.44
N LYS A 9 8.42 -4.64 9.59
CA LYS A 9 7.37 -4.37 10.59
C LYS A 9 6.12 -5.21 10.38
N ILE A 10 5.64 -5.34 9.14
CA ILE A 10 4.47 -6.17 8.81
C ILE A 10 4.71 -7.63 9.19
N LYS A 11 5.92 -8.14 8.89
CA LYS A 11 6.32 -9.51 9.25
C LYS A 11 6.42 -9.69 10.77
N GLU A 12 7.02 -8.75 11.49
CA GLU A 12 7.14 -8.76 12.96
C GLU A 12 5.77 -8.75 13.65
N LEU A 13 4.81 -8.02 13.08
CA LEU A 13 3.44 -7.94 13.56
C LEU A 13 2.56 -9.14 13.14
N GLY A 14 3.10 -10.07 12.32
CA GLY A 14 2.34 -11.23 11.84
C GLY A 14 1.19 -10.89 10.88
N ILE A 15 1.26 -9.75 10.19
CA ILE A 15 0.20 -9.26 9.31
C ILE A 15 0.31 -9.90 7.93
N ASP A 16 -0.75 -10.56 7.46
CA ASP A 16 -0.86 -10.97 6.06
C ASP A 16 -1.45 -9.86 5.20
N LEU A 17 -0.61 -9.25 4.38
CA LEU A 17 -1.02 -8.20 3.43
C LEU A 17 -2.07 -8.68 2.42
N GLN A 18 -2.12 -9.97 2.11
CA GLN A 18 -3.10 -10.51 1.17
C GLN A 18 -4.52 -10.45 1.74
N GLU A 19 -4.70 -10.75 3.03
CA GLU A 19 -5.99 -10.65 3.72
C GLU A 19 -6.52 -9.22 3.69
N PHE A 20 -5.62 -8.23 3.80
CA PHE A 20 -5.95 -6.81 3.74
C PHE A 20 -6.01 -6.22 2.32
N LYS A 21 -5.81 -7.06 1.29
CA LYS A 21 -5.74 -6.67 -0.13
C LYS A 21 -4.72 -5.57 -0.39
N ILE A 22 -3.55 -5.65 0.24
CA ILE A 22 -2.46 -4.71 0.06
C ILE A 22 -1.46 -5.25 -0.96
N VAL A 23 -1.17 -4.47 -2.01
CA VAL A 23 -0.29 -4.88 -3.12
C VAL A 23 0.90 -3.93 -3.27
N ILE A 24 2.12 -4.47 -3.33
CA ILE A 24 3.36 -3.67 -3.36
C ILE A 24 4.17 -3.96 -4.62
N GLY A 25 4.55 -2.91 -5.32
CA GLY A 25 5.45 -2.95 -6.47
C GLY A 25 4.78 -3.23 -7.81
N ARG A 26 3.44 -3.29 -7.86
CA ARG A 26 2.67 -3.48 -9.10
C ARG A 26 1.28 -2.88 -8.98
N LYS A 27 0.67 -2.57 -10.12
CA LYS A 27 -0.76 -2.28 -10.25
C LYS A 27 -1.55 -3.59 -10.08
N THR A 28 -2.79 -3.50 -9.59
CA THR A 28 -3.72 -4.62 -9.42
C THR A 28 -5.14 -4.14 -9.70
N ASN A 29 -6.01 -5.00 -10.24
CA ASN A 29 -7.43 -4.72 -10.44
C ASN A 29 -8.33 -5.40 -9.39
N VAL A 30 -7.75 -5.94 -8.32
CA VAL A 30 -8.51 -6.56 -7.23
C VAL A 30 -9.39 -5.50 -6.55
N PRO A 31 -10.73 -5.66 -6.50
CA PRO A 31 -11.62 -4.69 -5.86
C PRO A 31 -11.32 -4.52 -4.37
N PHE A 32 -11.46 -3.28 -3.89
CA PHE A 32 -11.18 -2.86 -2.50
C PHE A 32 -9.72 -3.05 -2.06
N SER A 33 -8.80 -3.09 -3.03
CA SER A 33 -7.37 -3.18 -2.73
C SER A 33 -6.74 -1.81 -2.56
N THR A 34 -5.68 -1.77 -1.76
CA THR A 34 -4.75 -0.64 -1.68
C THR A 34 -3.43 -1.11 -2.25
N GLY A 35 -2.76 -0.31 -3.05
CA GLY A 35 -1.43 -0.69 -3.51
C GLY A 35 -0.50 0.48 -3.75
N CYS A 36 0.77 0.14 -3.92
CA CYS A 36 1.76 1.11 -4.36
C CYS A 36 2.67 0.54 -5.44
N TYR A 37 3.13 1.39 -6.36
CA TYR A 37 4.07 1.04 -7.42
C TYR A 37 5.02 2.20 -7.68
N PHE A 38 6.16 1.92 -8.34
CA PHE A 38 7.15 2.92 -8.69
C PHE A 38 7.04 3.25 -10.18
N GLU A 39 6.87 4.52 -10.52
CA GLU A 39 6.72 5.03 -11.89
C GLU A 39 7.28 6.47 -11.95
N ASP A 40 8.04 6.77 -12.99
CA ASP A 40 8.62 8.11 -13.24
C ASP A 40 9.32 8.72 -12.02
N GLY A 41 10.21 7.94 -11.39
CA GLY A 41 11.02 8.39 -10.26
C GLY A 41 10.25 8.54 -8.94
N ASN A 42 8.98 8.16 -8.89
CA ASN A 42 8.12 8.34 -7.72
C ASN A 42 7.41 7.03 -7.35
N TRP A 43 7.18 6.86 -6.05
CA TRP A 43 6.20 5.91 -5.57
C TRP A 43 4.80 6.54 -5.65
N ILE A 44 3.85 5.75 -6.16
CA ILE A 44 2.46 6.13 -6.31
C ILE A 44 1.63 5.19 -5.44
N LEU A 45 0.88 5.74 -4.49
CA LEU A 45 -0.08 5.03 -3.65
C LEU A 45 -1.47 5.19 -4.26
N TYR A 46 -2.20 4.09 -4.37
CA TYR A 46 -3.52 4.07 -4.99
C TYR A 46 -4.49 3.13 -4.26
N ASN A 47 -5.78 3.37 -4.45
CA ASN A 47 -6.87 2.46 -4.10
C ASN A 47 -7.60 2.00 -5.35
N VAL A 48 -8.20 0.82 -5.25
CA VAL A 48 -9.11 0.24 -6.24
C VAL A 48 -10.49 0.13 -5.61
N ASP A 49 -11.48 0.78 -6.19
CA ASP A 49 -12.87 0.72 -5.71
C ASP A 49 -13.57 -0.61 -6.11
N GLU A 50 -14.86 -0.72 -5.79
CA GLU A 50 -15.69 -1.87 -6.14
C GLU A 50 -15.81 -2.12 -7.66
N ARG A 51 -15.69 -1.05 -8.46
CA ARG A 51 -15.82 -1.04 -9.92
C ARG A 51 -14.47 -1.13 -10.62
N GLN A 52 -13.41 -1.42 -9.86
CA GLN A 52 -12.02 -1.50 -10.33
C GLN A 52 -11.44 -0.16 -10.82
N ASN A 53 -12.03 0.97 -10.43
CA ASN A 53 -11.45 2.28 -10.74
C ASN A 53 -10.24 2.54 -9.84
N PHE A 54 -9.17 3.04 -10.46
CA PHE A 54 -7.96 3.46 -9.75
C PHE A 54 -8.07 4.90 -9.29
N SER A 55 -7.85 5.13 -8.01
CA SER A 55 -7.72 6.47 -7.44
C SER A 55 -6.34 6.62 -6.81
N ILE A 56 -5.55 7.58 -7.29
CA ILE A 56 -4.26 7.93 -6.69
C ILE A 56 -4.54 8.66 -5.36
N ILE A 57 -3.97 8.14 -4.28
CA ILE A 57 -4.08 8.71 -2.94
C ILE A 57 -2.94 9.70 -2.70
N GLU A 58 -1.72 9.31 -3.07
CA GLU A 58 -0.51 10.08 -2.78
C GLU A 58 0.61 9.71 -3.76
N LYS A 59 1.50 10.68 -4.02
CA LYS A 59 2.70 10.49 -4.84
C LYS A 59 3.92 11.09 -4.14
N GLY A 60 5.04 10.39 -4.16
CA GLY A 60 6.28 10.94 -3.63
C GLY A 60 7.42 9.94 -3.50
N ASN A 61 8.37 10.26 -2.63
CA ASN A 61 9.49 9.39 -2.34
C ASN A 61 9.07 8.14 -1.53
N GLU A 62 9.97 7.17 -1.46
CA GLU A 62 9.75 5.91 -0.75
C GLU A 62 9.37 6.15 0.73
N ASP A 63 10.11 7.02 1.42
CA ASP A 63 9.90 7.30 2.83
C ASP A 63 8.47 7.75 3.15
N ARG A 64 7.94 8.69 2.37
CA ARG A 64 6.59 9.24 2.50
C ARG A 64 5.55 8.17 2.18
N ILE A 65 5.66 7.51 1.04
CA ILE A 65 4.63 6.58 0.57
C ILE A 65 4.50 5.37 1.48
N PHE A 66 5.61 4.79 1.94
CA PHE A 66 5.53 3.66 2.86
C PHE A 66 5.11 4.06 4.28
N LYS A 67 5.32 5.31 4.72
CA LYS A 67 4.68 5.84 5.94
C LYS A 67 3.16 5.90 5.79
N PHE A 68 2.65 6.41 4.66
CA PHE A 68 1.20 6.42 4.39
C PHE A 68 0.63 5.01 4.29
N LEU A 69 1.30 4.12 3.56
CA LEU A 69 0.87 2.73 3.45
C LEU A 69 0.81 2.04 4.82
N TYR A 70 1.78 2.31 5.69
CA TYR A 70 1.77 1.81 7.07
C TYR A 70 0.56 2.30 7.87
N MET A 71 0.25 3.61 7.81
CA MET A 71 -0.94 4.15 8.47
C MET A 71 -2.23 3.48 7.99
N ILE A 72 -2.39 3.31 6.67
CA ILE A 72 -3.55 2.60 6.09
C ILE A 72 -3.60 1.14 6.54
N THR A 73 -2.44 0.47 6.60
CA THR A 73 -2.36 -0.93 7.05
C THR A 73 -2.84 -1.04 8.50
N MET A 74 -2.41 -0.14 9.38
CA MET A 74 -2.83 -0.12 10.78
C MET A 74 -4.32 0.22 10.94
N GLU A 75 -4.86 1.14 10.13
CA GLU A 75 -6.29 1.48 10.15
C GLU A 75 -7.16 0.27 9.78
N LYS A 76 -6.71 -0.56 8.82
CA LYS A 76 -7.42 -1.78 8.41
C LYS A 76 -7.43 -2.87 9.49
N ILE A 77 -6.43 -2.90 10.36
CA ILE A 77 -6.33 -3.87 11.47
C ILE A 77 -7.20 -3.46 12.65
N GLY A 78 -7.34 -2.16 12.89
CA GLY A 78 -8.17 -1.63 13.99
C GLY A 78 -9.67 -1.60 13.70
N LYS A 79 -10.11 -2.08 12.54
CA LYS A 79 -11.51 -2.19 12.10
C LYS A 79 -11.95 -3.64 12.18
#